data_AF-A0A8B8J3U2-F1
#
_entry.id   AF-A0A8B8J3U2-F1
#
_cell.length_a   1.000
_cell.length_b   1.000
_cell.length_c   1.000
_cell.angle_alpha   90.00
_cell.angle_beta   90.00
_cell.angle_gamma   90.00
#
_symmetry.space_group_name_H-M   'P 1'
#
loop_
_entity.id
_entity.type
_entity.pdbx_description
1 polymer ?
#
loop_
_entity_poly.entity_id
_entity_poly.type
_entity_poly.pdbx_seq_one_letter_code
_entity_poly.pdbx_strand_id
1 'polypeptide(L)'
;MATAATASASRFAAAAGALYGFRWRTSPLTHRAFFPKPRSAASLRSRRHFLAPAALHRHDVQIQEEGQPETLDYRVFFLDGSGKKISPWHDVPLQLGDGVFNVIVEIPKDTSAKMEVATDEPHTPIKQDIKKGKLRYYPYNINWNYGLLPQTWEDPSFANSEVEGALGDNDPVDVVEIGERRAKIGDVLKVKPLAALAMIDEGELDWKIVAISLDDPRASLVNDVNDVEKHFPLFDSIVEASLSF
;
A
#
# COMPACT_ATOMS: atom_id res chain seq x y z
N MET A 1 -10.21 -21.71 9.06
CA MET A 1 -9.14 -21.34 10.01
C MET A 1 -8.20 -20.47 9.20
N ALA A 2 -8.13 -19.18 9.50
CA ALA A 2 -7.10 -18.34 8.90
C ALA A 2 -5.76 -18.68 9.54
N THR A 3 -4.71 -18.73 8.73
CA THR A 3 -3.33 -18.94 9.14
C THR A 3 -2.58 -17.65 8.84
N ALA A 4 -1.91 -17.08 9.86
CA ALA A 4 -1.09 -15.88 9.70
C ALA A 4 0.39 -16.27 9.68
N ALA A 5 1.12 -15.87 8.63
CA ALA A 5 2.57 -16.01 8.56
C ALA A 5 3.22 -14.62 8.56
N THR A 6 4.26 -14.43 9.39
CA THR A 6 4.94 -13.14 9.57
C THR A 6 6.31 -13.17 8.89
N ALA A 7 6.58 -12.18 8.03
CA ALA A 7 7.89 -12.00 7.40
C ALA A 7 8.58 -10.70 7.85
N SER A 8 9.90 -10.76 8.08
CA SER A 8 10.74 -9.58 8.40
C SER A 8 10.85 -8.63 7.20
N ALA A 9 10.85 -7.32 7.45
CA ALA A 9 11.02 -6.24 6.46
C ALA A 9 12.25 -6.42 5.53
N SER A 10 13.30 -7.10 5.99
CA SER A 10 14.49 -7.42 5.17
C SER A 10 14.22 -8.33 3.96
N ARG A 11 13.11 -9.09 3.97
CA ARG A 11 12.66 -9.91 2.82
C ARG A 11 11.78 -9.13 1.83
N PHE A 12 11.28 -7.95 2.21
CA PHE A 12 10.38 -7.13 1.39
C PHE A 12 11.11 -6.48 0.20
N ALA A 13 12.37 -6.05 0.38
CA ALA A 13 13.17 -5.50 -0.71
C ALA A 13 13.44 -6.54 -1.84
N ALA A 14 13.42 -7.83 -1.53
CA ALA A 14 13.53 -8.90 -2.51
C ALA A 14 12.20 -9.21 -3.22
N ALA A 15 11.07 -9.14 -2.50
CA ALA A 15 9.73 -9.34 -3.06
C ALA A 15 9.30 -8.18 -3.99
N ALA A 16 9.69 -6.94 -3.70
CA ALA A 16 9.47 -5.80 -4.60
C ALA A 16 10.22 -5.94 -5.94
N GLY A 17 11.32 -6.72 -5.97
CA GLY A 17 12.01 -7.09 -7.21
C GLY A 17 11.32 -8.19 -8.02
N ALA A 18 10.47 -9.01 -7.38
CA ALA A 18 9.72 -10.08 -8.05
C ALA A 18 8.44 -9.55 -8.75
N LEU A 19 7.98 -8.35 -8.39
CA LEU A 19 6.86 -7.65 -9.04
C LEU A 19 7.21 -7.01 -10.40
N TYR A 20 8.49 -7.06 -10.81
CA TYR A 20 8.90 -6.70 -12.17
C TYR A 20 9.50 -7.93 -12.85
N GLY A 21 8.73 -8.56 -13.73
CA GLY A 21 9.19 -9.68 -14.56
C GLY A 21 10.42 -9.33 -15.39
N PHE A 22 11.62 -9.59 -14.86
CA PHE A 22 12.86 -9.57 -15.63
C PHE A 22 13.67 -10.83 -15.37
N ARG A 23 13.48 -11.80 -16.27
CA ARG A 23 14.21 -13.06 -16.30
C ARG A 23 15.61 -12.83 -16.89
N TRP A 24 16.65 -12.79 -16.06
CA TRP A 24 18.02 -12.88 -16.55
C TRP A 24 18.29 -14.30 -17.06
N ARG A 25 18.28 -14.49 -18.39
CA ARG A 25 18.93 -15.66 -19.01
C ARG A 25 20.40 -15.35 -19.21
N THR A 26 21.26 -16.01 -18.44
CA THR A 26 22.67 -16.16 -18.81
C THR A 26 22.83 -17.47 -19.58
N SER A 27 23.08 -17.40 -20.89
CA SER A 27 23.69 -18.50 -21.63
C SER A 27 25.15 -18.14 -21.92
N PRO A 28 26.11 -19.05 -21.71
CA PRO A 28 27.51 -18.80 -22.04
C PRO A 28 27.77 -19.23 -23.49
N LEU A 29 28.32 -18.34 -24.31
CA LEU A 29 29.01 -18.74 -25.53
C LEU A 29 30.34 -17.99 -25.63
N THR A 30 31.40 -18.75 -25.38
CA THR A 30 32.77 -18.46 -25.78
C THR A 30 32.86 -18.38 -27.30
N HIS A 31 33.54 -17.36 -27.85
CA HIS A 31 34.53 -17.53 -28.93
C HIS A 31 35.35 -16.24 -29.15
N ARG A 32 36.61 -16.47 -29.54
CA ARG A 32 37.75 -15.54 -29.68
C ARG A 32 37.55 -14.38 -30.66
N ALA A 33 38.05 -13.21 -30.21
CA ALA A 33 38.89 -12.18 -30.84
C ALA A 33 38.80 -11.91 -32.36
N PHE A 34 38.65 -10.62 -32.72
CA PHE A 34 39.52 -9.88 -33.66
C PHE A 34 39.24 -8.36 -33.54
N PHE A 35 40.29 -7.56 -33.31
CA PHE A 35 40.22 -6.08 -33.28
C PHE A 35 40.52 -5.49 -34.67
N PRO A 36 39.86 -4.38 -35.03
CA PRO A 36 40.62 -3.20 -35.49
C PRO A 36 40.15 -1.86 -34.87
N LYS A 37 41.08 -0.88 -34.91
CA LYS A 37 41.09 0.44 -34.26
C LYS A 37 39.95 1.41 -34.67
N PRO A 38 39.64 2.43 -33.83
CA PRO A 38 38.44 3.27 -33.99
C PRO A 38 38.65 4.42 -34.98
N ARG A 39 37.58 4.76 -35.72
CA ARG A 39 37.40 6.07 -36.37
C ARG A 39 36.37 6.86 -35.58
N SER A 40 36.72 8.10 -35.24
CA SER A 40 35.88 9.04 -34.50
C SER A 40 34.66 9.45 -35.32
N ALA A 41 33.46 9.17 -34.82
CA ALA A 41 32.23 9.81 -35.26
C ALA A 41 31.61 10.52 -34.03
N ALA A 42 31.54 11.85 -34.09
CA ALA A 42 30.87 12.64 -33.08
C ALA A 42 29.37 12.34 -33.10
N SER A 43 28.89 11.60 -32.12
CA SER A 43 27.47 11.39 -31.87
C SER A 43 26.94 12.57 -31.06
N LEU A 44 26.14 13.42 -31.70
CA LEU A 44 25.29 14.40 -31.03
C LEU A 44 24.27 13.63 -30.18
N ARG A 45 24.57 13.46 -28.89
CA ARG A 45 23.59 12.98 -27.91
C ARG A 45 22.57 14.09 -27.67
N SER A 46 21.42 13.98 -28.32
CA SER A 46 20.22 14.69 -27.90
C SER A 46 19.89 14.27 -26.46
N ARG A 47 20.16 15.15 -25.49
CA ARG A 47 19.64 15.01 -24.13
C ARG A 47 18.14 15.25 -24.21
N ARG A 48 17.37 14.18 -24.44
CA ARG A 48 15.98 14.16 -24.03
C ARG A 48 15.99 14.20 -22.50
N HIS A 49 15.75 15.39 -21.96
CA HIS A 49 15.34 15.54 -20.58
C HIS A 49 14.00 14.82 -20.45
N PHE A 50 14.02 13.58 -19.97
CA PHE A 50 12.83 12.97 -19.40
C PHE A 50 12.55 13.78 -18.14
N LEU A 51 11.58 14.69 -18.23
CA LEU A 51 10.96 15.25 -17.05
C LEU A 51 10.30 14.06 -16.35
N ALA A 52 10.91 13.61 -15.24
CA ALA A 52 10.19 12.78 -14.30
C ALA A 52 8.92 13.57 -13.90
N PRO A 53 7.74 12.93 -13.85
CA PRO A 53 6.57 13.61 -13.33
C PRO A 53 6.91 14.04 -11.91
N ALA A 54 6.68 15.32 -11.60
CA ALA A 54 6.92 15.85 -10.27
C ALA A 54 6.15 14.98 -9.27
N ALA A 55 6.87 14.30 -8.38
CA ALA A 55 6.27 13.50 -7.33
C ALA A 55 5.44 14.44 -6.45
N LEU A 56 4.12 14.25 -6.47
CA LEU A 56 3.17 14.97 -5.62
C LEU A 56 3.67 14.90 -4.18
N HIS A 57 4.02 16.06 -3.63
CA HIS A 57 4.46 16.17 -2.25
C HIS A 57 3.24 16.38 -1.35
N ARG A 58 3.42 16.13 -0.04
CA ARG A 58 2.45 16.13 1.07
C ARG A 58 1.39 17.26 1.11
N HIS A 59 1.50 18.29 0.27
CA HIS A 59 0.65 19.48 0.25
C HIS A 59 -0.32 19.57 -0.93
N ASP A 60 -0.27 18.62 -1.87
CA ASP A 60 -1.02 18.74 -3.13
C ASP A 60 -2.30 17.89 -3.16
N VAL A 61 -2.69 17.26 -2.05
CA VAL A 61 -3.90 16.44 -1.98
C VAL A 61 -4.87 17.03 -0.98
N GLN A 62 -6.06 17.39 -1.45
CA GLN A 62 -7.17 17.86 -0.63
C GLN A 62 -8.32 16.87 -0.69
N ILE A 63 -9.12 16.84 0.39
CA ILE A 63 -10.29 15.98 0.46
C ILE A 63 -11.54 16.78 0.17
N GLN A 64 -12.43 16.22 -0.65
CA GLN A 64 -13.77 16.73 -0.93
C GLN A 64 -14.80 15.67 -0.58
N GLU A 65 -15.59 15.94 0.46
CA GLU A 65 -16.72 15.11 0.85
C GLU A 65 -17.96 15.45 0.01
N GLU A 66 -18.66 14.43 -0.46
CA GLU A 66 -19.96 14.53 -1.13
C GLU A 66 -20.96 13.59 -0.45
N GLY A 67 -22.21 14.02 -0.33
CA GLY A 67 -23.23 13.32 0.47
C GLY A 67 -23.19 13.72 1.95
N GLN A 68 -23.95 13.03 2.78
CA GLN A 68 -23.92 13.20 4.24
C GLN A 68 -23.20 12.01 4.87
N PRO A 69 -22.38 12.19 5.91
CA PRO A 69 -21.82 11.06 6.64
C PRO A 69 -22.91 10.06 7.07
N GLU A 70 -22.57 8.77 7.11
CA GLU A 70 -23.49 7.68 7.45
C GLU A 70 -24.68 7.50 6.49
N THR A 71 -24.49 7.84 5.21
CA THR A 71 -25.44 7.54 4.13
C THR A 71 -24.80 6.72 3.00
N LEU A 72 -25.63 6.06 2.18
CA LEU A 72 -25.16 5.19 1.08
C LEU A 72 -24.46 5.97 -0.05
N ASP A 73 -24.78 7.25 -0.20
CA ASP A 73 -24.24 8.18 -1.19
C ASP A 73 -23.01 8.96 -0.69
N TYR A 74 -22.60 8.77 0.56
CA TYR A 74 -21.40 9.43 1.09
C TYR A 74 -20.14 8.98 0.35
N ARG A 75 -19.35 9.94 -0.13
CA ARG A 75 -18.08 9.72 -0.83
C ARG A 75 -17.04 10.72 -0.38
N VAL A 76 -15.81 10.25 -0.27
CA VAL A 76 -14.63 11.07 0.02
C VAL A 76 -13.72 11.06 -1.20
N PHE A 77 -13.75 12.15 -1.97
CA PHE A 77 -12.92 12.35 -3.16
C PHE A 77 -11.60 13.03 -2.81
N PHE A 78 -10.60 12.81 -3.67
CA PHE A 78 -9.28 13.40 -3.59
C PHE A 78 -9.13 14.43 -4.70
N LEU A 79 -8.61 15.61 -4.39
CA LEU A 79 -8.32 16.68 -5.34
C LEU A 79 -6.82 16.95 -5.34
N ASP A 80 -6.25 17.20 -6.52
CA ASP A 80 -4.89 17.71 -6.64
C ASP A 80 -4.78 19.21 -6.27
N GLY A 81 -3.57 19.77 -6.29
CA GLY A 81 -3.34 21.19 -6.01
C GLY A 81 -4.02 22.17 -6.98
N SER A 82 -4.57 21.70 -8.11
CA SER A 82 -5.38 22.50 -9.03
C SER A 82 -6.89 22.40 -8.76
N GLY A 83 -7.30 21.55 -7.81
CA GLY A 83 -8.70 21.24 -7.51
C GLY A 83 -9.30 20.17 -8.41
N LYS A 84 -8.50 19.45 -9.21
CA LYS A 84 -8.98 18.37 -10.08
C LYS A 84 -9.11 17.07 -9.28
N LYS A 85 -10.21 16.34 -9.46
CA LYS A 85 -10.38 14.99 -8.89
C LYS A 85 -9.30 14.04 -9.40
N ILE A 86 -8.65 13.35 -8.47
CA ILE A 86 -7.66 12.30 -8.69
C ILE A 86 -8.08 11.02 -7.97
N SER A 87 -7.53 9.89 -8.38
CA SER A 87 -7.72 8.59 -7.74
C SER A 87 -6.72 8.40 -6.60
N PRO A 88 -7.17 8.17 -5.34
CA PRO A 88 -6.26 7.78 -4.27
C PRO A 88 -5.55 6.45 -4.58
N TRP A 89 -6.20 5.54 -5.30
CA TRP A 89 -5.59 4.26 -5.69
C TRP A 89 -4.53 4.44 -6.78
N HIS A 90 -4.79 5.22 -7.83
CA HIS A 90 -3.92 5.23 -9.02
C HIS A 90 -2.97 6.43 -9.10
N ASP A 91 -3.37 7.60 -8.62
CA ASP A 91 -2.67 8.86 -8.88
C ASP A 91 -1.74 9.27 -7.72
N VAL A 92 -1.98 8.79 -6.50
CA VAL A 92 -1.08 9.03 -5.37
C VAL A 92 0.16 8.13 -5.51
N PRO A 93 1.39 8.67 -5.47
CA PRO A 93 2.60 7.85 -5.60
C PRO A 93 2.74 6.85 -4.46
N LEU A 94 3.04 5.58 -4.76
CA LEU A 94 3.32 4.57 -3.73
C LEU A 94 4.57 4.89 -2.89
N GLN A 95 5.71 5.11 -3.55
CA GLN A 95 7.01 5.26 -2.90
C GLN A 95 7.52 6.70 -2.99
N LEU A 96 8.10 7.18 -1.89
CA LEU A 96 8.75 8.49 -1.81
C LEU A 96 10.28 8.41 -1.85
N GLY A 97 10.84 7.20 -1.88
CA GLY A 97 12.29 6.94 -1.76
C GLY A 97 12.68 6.50 -0.35
N ASP A 98 13.89 5.97 -0.20
CA ASP A 98 14.50 5.59 1.10
C ASP A 98 13.65 4.67 1.99
N GLY A 99 12.88 3.77 1.37
CA GLY A 99 11.99 2.84 2.09
C GLY A 99 10.75 3.51 2.71
N VAL A 100 10.42 4.73 2.28
CA VAL A 100 9.24 5.48 2.71
C VAL A 100 8.12 5.33 1.69
N PHE A 101 6.91 5.07 2.22
CA PHE A 101 5.71 4.83 1.44
C PHE A 101 4.61 5.81 1.82
N ASN A 102 3.73 6.12 0.87
CA ASN A 102 2.45 6.75 1.19
C ASN A 102 1.42 5.69 1.57
N VAL A 103 0.58 6.01 2.54
CA VAL A 103 -0.60 5.24 2.93
C VAL A 103 -1.79 6.16 2.89
N ILE A 104 -2.89 5.71 2.28
CA ILE A 104 -4.16 6.41 2.29
C ILE A 104 -5.00 5.87 3.44
N VAL A 105 -5.33 6.71 4.42
CA VAL A 105 -6.15 6.28 5.57
C VAL A 105 -7.62 6.20 5.15
N GLU A 106 -8.25 5.07 5.39
CA GLU A 106 -9.66 4.83 5.10
C GLU A 106 -10.48 4.80 6.39
N ILE A 107 -9.98 4.10 7.41
CA ILE A 107 -10.66 3.94 8.70
C ILE A 107 -9.77 4.53 9.80
N PRO A 108 -10.17 5.68 10.38
CA PRO A 108 -9.48 6.27 11.50
C PRO A 108 -9.44 5.32 12.71
N LYS A 109 -8.33 5.37 13.44
CA LYS A 109 -8.24 4.78 14.78
C LYS A 109 -9.42 5.17 15.66
N ASP A 110 -9.86 4.24 16.50
CA ASP A 110 -11.00 4.35 17.40
C ASP A 110 -12.35 4.58 16.68
N THR A 111 -12.51 4.04 15.45
CA THR A 111 -13.78 4.03 14.70
C THR A 111 -14.13 2.64 14.17
N SER A 112 -15.36 2.46 13.69
CA SER A 112 -15.87 1.16 13.24
C SER A 112 -16.55 1.18 11.87
N ALA A 113 -16.75 2.34 11.23
CA ALA A 113 -17.29 2.38 9.88
C ALA A 113 -16.30 1.70 8.93
N LYS A 114 -16.71 0.62 8.24
CA LYS A 114 -15.85 -0.04 7.25
C LYS A 114 -15.81 0.82 5.99
N MET A 115 -14.87 1.74 5.95
CA MET A 115 -14.59 2.59 4.80
C MET A 115 -13.54 1.92 3.93
N GLU A 116 -13.69 2.01 2.62
CA GLU A 116 -12.78 1.43 1.64
C GLU A 116 -12.80 2.26 0.35
N VAL A 117 -11.72 2.18 -0.40
CA VAL A 117 -11.66 2.75 -1.74
C VAL A 117 -12.65 2.01 -2.65
N ALA A 118 -13.47 2.77 -3.38
CA ALA A 118 -14.40 2.23 -4.35
C ALA A 118 -13.66 1.87 -5.65
N THR A 119 -13.07 0.66 -5.71
CA THR A 119 -12.31 0.16 -6.87
C THR A 119 -13.14 0.09 -8.17
N ASP A 120 -14.47 0.11 -8.03
CA ASP A 120 -15.46 0.04 -9.11
C ASP A 120 -16.02 1.41 -9.55
N GLU A 121 -15.64 2.51 -8.88
CA GLU A 121 -16.16 3.85 -9.16
C GLU A 121 -15.11 4.79 -9.81
N PRO A 122 -15.52 5.72 -10.69
CA PRO A 122 -14.60 6.70 -11.27
C PRO A 122 -13.90 7.53 -10.20
N HIS A 123 -12.59 7.72 -10.36
CA HIS A 123 -11.71 8.38 -9.40
C HIS A 123 -11.60 7.68 -8.03
N THR A 124 -12.14 6.47 -7.91
CA THR A 124 -11.97 5.58 -6.76
C THR A 124 -12.10 6.31 -5.40
N PRO A 125 -13.22 7.03 -5.14
CA PRO A 125 -13.42 7.69 -3.85
C PRO A 125 -13.46 6.68 -2.71
N ILE A 126 -13.22 7.11 -1.47
CA ILE A 126 -13.50 6.28 -0.31
C ILE A 126 -15.01 6.30 -0.05
N LYS A 127 -15.61 5.13 0.14
CA LYS A 127 -17.02 4.92 0.50
C LYS A 127 -17.13 3.93 1.66
N GLN A 128 -18.29 3.86 2.29
CA GLN A 128 -18.54 2.83 3.29
C GLN A 128 -19.05 1.55 2.61
N ASP A 129 -18.50 0.40 2.99
CA ASP A 129 -18.93 -0.93 2.55
C ASP A 129 -20.42 -1.15 2.90
N ILE A 130 -21.13 -1.89 2.05
CA ILE A 130 -22.56 -2.18 2.18
C ILE A 130 -22.77 -3.68 2.27
N LYS A 131 -23.26 -4.15 3.43
CA LYS A 131 -23.62 -5.56 3.65
C LYS A 131 -25.12 -5.69 3.84
N LYS A 132 -25.78 -6.48 2.97
CA LYS A 132 -27.24 -6.70 2.99
C LYS A 132 -28.05 -5.38 2.91
N GLY A 133 -27.60 -4.45 2.05
CA GLY A 133 -28.26 -3.17 1.82
C GLY A 133 -28.14 -2.16 2.96
N LYS A 134 -27.25 -2.40 3.94
CA LYS A 134 -26.96 -1.50 5.05
C LYS A 134 -25.48 -1.20 5.12
N LEU A 135 -25.15 0.01 5.57
CA LEU A 135 -23.78 0.40 5.88
C LEU A 135 -23.14 -0.58 6.85
N ARG A 136 -21.95 -1.07 6.51
CA ARG A 136 -21.21 -2.05 7.32
C ARG A 136 -20.37 -1.34 8.37
N TYR A 137 -20.45 -1.87 9.58
CA TYR A 137 -19.63 -1.48 10.71
C TYR A 137 -18.93 -2.70 11.27
N TYR A 138 -17.71 -2.52 11.76
CA TYR A 138 -17.05 -3.48 12.62
C TYR A 138 -17.82 -3.65 13.94
N PRO A 139 -17.78 -4.84 14.55
CA PRO A 139 -18.44 -5.10 15.83
C PRO A 139 -17.80 -4.34 17.00
N TYR A 140 -16.61 -3.76 16.80
CA TYR A 140 -15.87 -2.92 17.74
C TYR A 140 -15.12 -1.83 16.97
N ASN A 141 -14.64 -0.82 17.69
CA ASN A 141 -13.74 0.18 17.12
C ASN A 141 -12.34 -0.42 16.94
N ILE A 142 -11.71 -0.16 15.80
CA ILE A 142 -10.32 -0.57 15.56
C ILE A 142 -9.35 0.32 16.34
N ASN A 143 -8.20 -0.23 16.77
CA ASN A 143 -7.25 0.49 17.63
C ASN A 143 -6.03 1.05 16.86
N TRP A 144 -6.09 1.09 15.54
CA TRP A 144 -5.05 1.59 14.62
C TRP A 144 -5.71 2.38 13.50
N ASN A 145 -4.93 3.18 12.78
CA ASN A 145 -5.42 3.69 11.51
C ASN A 145 -5.30 2.56 10.48
N TYR A 146 -6.32 2.41 9.65
CA TYR A 146 -6.35 1.40 8.60
C TYR A 146 -6.52 2.07 7.24
N GLY A 147 -5.93 1.48 6.22
CA GLY A 147 -6.04 1.98 4.86
C GLY A 147 -5.22 1.15 3.89
N LEU A 148 -4.80 1.75 2.79
CA LEU A 148 -4.15 1.03 1.68
C LEU A 148 -2.82 1.63 1.24
N LEU A 149 -2.04 0.82 0.52
CA LEU A 149 -0.92 1.24 -0.31
C LEU A 149 -1.42 1.59 -1.72
N PRO A 150 -1.28 2.84 -2.18
CA PRO A 150 -1.73 3.21 -3.52
C PRO A 150 -0.85 2.53 -4.59
N GLN A 151 -1.36 2.39 -5.81
CA GLN A 151 -0.68 1.76 -6.94
C GLN A 151 -0.24 0.30 -6.69
N THR A 152 -0.93 -0.37 -5.77
CA THR A 152 -0.81 -1.82 -5.54
C THR A 152 -2.11 -2.51 -5.91
N TRP A 153 -2.03 -3.80 -6.22
CA TRP A 153 -3.20 -4.62 -6.53
C TRP A 153 -2.84 -6.08 -6.30
N GLU A 154 -3.65 -6.77 -5.52
CA GLU A 154 -3.53 -8.20 -5.26
C GLU A 154 -4.21 -8.98 -6.40
N ASP A 155 -3.45 -9.27 -7.46
CA ASP A 155 -3.97 -9.88 -8.69
C ASP A 155 -4.59 -11.27 -8.42
N PRO A 156 -5.91 -11.45 -8.60
CA PRO A 156 -6.60 -12.71 -8.34
C PRO A 156 -6.27 -13.80 -9.37
N SER A 157 -5.53 -13.46 -10.44
CA SER A 157 -5.07 -14.44 -11.44
C SER A 157 -3.68 -15.02 -11.15
N PHE A 158 -3.01 -14.52 -10.11
CA PHE A 158 -1.64 -14.92 -9.78
C PHE A 158 -1.59 -15.67 -8.43
N ALA A 159 -1.39 -17.00 -8.49
CA ALA A 159 -1.23 -17.83 -7.29
C ALA A 159 0.11 -17.60 -6.59
N ASN A 160 0.06 -17.31 -5.29
CA ASN A 160 1.24 -17.11 -4.47
C ASN A 160 1.80 -18.45 -3.94
N SER A 161 2.95 -18.86 -4.46
CA SER A 161 3.59 -20.12 -4.08
C SER A 161 4.14 -20.15 -2.64
N GLU A 162 4.35 -18.98 -2.03
CA GLU A 162 4.81 -18.89 -0.63
C GLU A 162 3.65 -19.07 0.38
N VAL A 163 2.40 -18.92 -0.08
CA VAL A 163 1.21 -19.01 0.76
C VAL A 163 0.20 -20.00 0.17
N GLU A 164 0.63 -21.26 0.06
CA GLU A 164 -0.21 -22.40 -0.37
C GLU A 164 -0.94 -22.25 -1.72
N GLY A 165 -0.48 -21.34 -2.59
CA GLY A 165 -1.10 -21.09 -3.89
C GLY A 165 -2.35 -20.22 -3.82
N ALA A 166 -2.60 -19.53 -2.71
CA ALA A 166 -3.70 -18.59 -2.57
C ALA A 166 -3.63 -17.47 -3.63
N LEU A 167 -4.80 -17.01 -4.08
CA LEU A 167 -4.98 -15.96 -5.08
C LEU A 167 -5.21 -14.63 -4.36
N GLY A 168 -4.77 -13.50 -4.91
CA GLY A 168 -5.06 -12.19 -4.31
C GLY A 168 -6.56 -11.88 -4.22
N ASP A 169 -6.93 -11.04 -3.25
CA ASP A 169 -8.31 -10.61 -2.98
C ASP A 169 -8.88 -9.58 -3.97
N ASN A 170 -8.11 -9.22 -5.01
CA ASN A 170 -8.48 -8.25 -6.04
C ASN A 170 -8.56 -6.79 -5.56
N ASP A 171 -8.06 -6.48 -4.37
CA ASP A 171 -8.02 -5.12 -3.81
C ASP A 171 -6.58 -4.58 -3.72
N PRO A 172 -6.40 -3.28 -3.37
CA PRO A 172 -5.09 -2.73 -3.05
C PRO A 172 -4.57 -3.32 -1.73
N VAL A 173 -3.25 -3.44 -1.59
CA VAL A 173 -2.62 -4.01 -0.39
C VAL A 173 -2.94 -3.16 0.85
N ASP A 174 -3.42 -3.83 1.89
CA ASP A 174 -3.88 -3.24 3.12
C ASP A 174 -2.76 -2.85 4.08
N VAL A 175 -3.04 -1.85 4.92
CA VAL A 175 -2.08 -1.28 5.89
C VAL A 175 -2.73 -1.05 7.24
N VAL A 176 -2.05 -1.57 8.26
CA VAL A 176 -2.28 -1.30 9.68
C VAL A 176 -1.21 -0.33 10.17
N GLU A 177 -1.59 0.93 10.40
CA GLU A 177 -0.69 1.97 10.90
C GLU A 177 -0.81 2.09 12.44
N ILE A 178 0.27 1.74 13.14
CA ILE A 178 0.25 1.47 14.60
C ILE A 178 0.52 2.70 15.48
N GLY A 179 0.69 3.88 14.88
CA GLY A 179 1.01 5.11 15.57
C GLY A 179 -0.02 5.53 16.64
N GLU A 180 0.39 6.47 17.49
CA GLU A 180 -0.47 6.97 18.55
C GLU A 180 -1.60 7.85 18.02
N ARG A 181 -1.31 8.66 17.00
CA ARG A 181 -2.24 9.65 16.44
C ARG A 181 -3.42 8.96 15.76
N ARG A 182 -4.63 9.45 16.06
CA ARG A 182 -5.81 9.20 15.22
C ARG A 182 -5.76 10.08 13.96
N ALA A 183 -5.60 9.45 12.81
CA ALA A 183 -5.66 10.12 11.51
C ALA A 183 -7.11 10.40 11.09
N LYS A 184 -7.31 11.09 9.97
CA LYS A 184 -8.63 11.34 9.36
C LYS A 184 -8.81 10.47 8.12
N ILE A 185 -10.06 10.24 7.72
CA ILE A 185 -10.37 9.61 6.43
C ILE A 185 -9.74 10.47 5.33
N GLY A 186 -8.98 9.82 4.46
CA GLY A 186 -8.25 10.42 3.36
C GLY A 186 -6.91 11.08 3.71
N ASP A 187 -6.47 11.05 4.98
CA ASP A 187 -5.10 11.47 5.32
C ASP A 187 -4.09 10.62 4.53
N VAL A 188 -3.12 11.28 3.88
CA VAL A 188 -1.98 10.62 3.22
C VAL A 188 -0.78 10.62 4.17
N LEU A 189 -0.52 9.47 4.80
CA LEU A 189 0.57 9.31 5.76
C LEU A 189 1.86 8.89 5.06
N LYS A 190 2.99 9.39 5.56
CA LYS A 190 4.32 8.88 5.18
C LYS A 190 4.72 7.85 6.22
N VAL A 191 4.90 6.61 5.81
CA VAL A 191 5.16 5.50 6.73
C VAL A 191 6.44 4.78 6.36
N LYS A 192 6.96 4.04 7.34
CA LYS A 192 7.88 2.93 7.08
C LYS A 192 7.19 1.59 7.41
N PRO A 193 7.27 0.58 6.52
CA PRO A 193 6.80 -0.78 6.82
C PRO A 193 7.67 -1.46 7.88
N LEU A 194 7.07 -2.30 8.71
CA LEU A 194 7.72 -3.02 9.82
C LEU A 194 7.54 -4.53 9.71
N ALA A 195 6.37 -4.98 9.27
CA ALA A 195 6.04 -6.39 9.08
C ALA A 195 4.98 -6.55 7.98
N ALA A 196 4.81 -7.79 7.53
CA ALA A 196 3.69 -8.19 6.68
C ALA A 196 3.06 -9.46 7.25
N LEU A 197 1.73 -9.49 7.24
CA LEU A 197 0.90 -10.62 7.63
C LEU A 197 0.24 -11.16 6.37
N ALA A 198 0.51 -12.42 6.04
CA ALA A 198 -0.27 -13.13 5.04
C ALA A 198 -1.53 -13.66 5.71
N MET A 199 -2.71 -13.18 5.32
CA MET A 199 -3.97 -13.74 5.78
C MET A 199 -4.65 -14.50 4.65
N ILE A 200 -5.20 -15.66 5.01
CA ILE A 200 -6.06 -16.43 4.12
C ILE A 200 -7.49 -16.27 4.59
N ASP A 201 -8.28 -15.48 3.88
CA ASP A 201 -9.70 -15.30 4.11
C ASP A 201 -10.51 -15.96 3.00
N GLU A 202 -11.37 -16.91 3.35
CA GLU A 202 -12.18 -17.72 2.43
C GLU A 202 -11.45 -18.32 1.19
N GLY A 203 -10.11 -18.41 1.22
CA GLY A 203 -9.26 -18.94 0.14
C GLY A 203 -8.53 -17.87 -0.68
N GLU A 204 -8.80 -16.59 -0.39
CA GLU A 204 -8.11 -15.43 -0.93
C GLU A 204 -6.97 -15.02 0.01
N LEU A 205 -5.87 -14.57 -0.58
CA LEU A 205 -4.72 -13.98 0.08
C LEU A 205 -4.98 -12.49 0.24
N ASP A 206 -4.89 -12.06 1.48
CA ASP A 206 -5.11 -10.69 1.92
C ASP A 206 -3.89 -10.25 2.74
N TRP A 207 -3.00 -9.43 2.15
CA TRP A 207 -1.82 -8.96 2.84
C TRP A 207 -2.12 -7.77 3.72
N LYS A 208 -1.85 -7.90 5.03
CA LYS A 208 -1.85 -6.77 5.96
C LYS A 208 -0.41 -6.31 6.23
N ILE A 209 -0.05 -5.12 5.76
CA ILE A 209 1.24 -4.48 6.07
C ILE A 209 1.14 -3.74 7.38
N VAL A 210 1.99 -4.08 8.35
CA VAL A 210 2.12 -3.32 9.59
C VAL A 210 3.15 -2.22 9.37
N ALA A 211 2.76 -0.97 9.57
CA ALA A 211 3.59 0.20 9.35
C ALA A 211 3.46 1.22 10.49
N ILE A 212 4.39 2.18 10.56
CA ILE A 212 4.30 3.32 11.46
C ILE A 212 4.52 4.62 10.70
N SER A 213 3.72 5.64 11.02
CA SER A 213 3.92 7.00 10.52
C SER A 213 5.29 7.54 10.94
N LEU A 214 5.99 8.19 10.01
CA LEU A 214 7.27 8.86 10.30
C LEU A 214 7.11 10.10 11.19
N ASP A 215 5.89 10.64 11.31
CA ASP A 215 5.61 11.75 12.22
C ASP A 215 5.32 11.26 13.65
N ASP A 216 5.23 9.95 13.89
CA ASP A 216 5.00 9.39 15.23
C ASP A 216 6.23 9.58 16.13
N PRO A 217 6.08 10.06 17.39
CA PRO A 217 7.21 10.27 18.30
C PRO A 217 8.02 9.00 18.61
N ARG A 218 7.42 7.82 18.45
CA ARG A 218 8.06 6.51 18.67
C ARG A 218 8.52 5.85 17.38
N ALA A 219 8.37 6.49 16.21
CA ALA A 219 8.80 5.93 14.94
C ALA A 219 10.27 5.48 14.95
N SER A 220 11.16 6.23 15.60
CA SER A 220 12.59 5.87 15.69
C SER A 220 12.87 4.62 16.54
N LEU A 221 11.93 4.20 17.39
CA LEU A 221 12.09 3.05 18.29
C LEU A 221 11.80 1.71 17.61
N VAL A 222 11.15 1.72 16.44
CA VAL A 222 10.71 0.49 15.76
C VAL A 222 11.23 0.44 14.34
N ASN A 223 11.96 -0.62 13.96
CA ASN A 223 12.51 -0.77 12.61
C ASN A 223 12.27 -2.17 12.02
N ASP A 224 11.83 -3.12 12.84
CA ASP A 224 11.37 -4.42 12.41
C ASP A 224 10.23 -4.94 13.30
N VAL A 225 9.77 -6.15 13.00
CA VAL A 225 8.70 -6.84 13.73
C VAL A 225 9.01 -7.08 15.22
N ASN A 226 10.28 -7.31 15.59
CA ASN A 226 10.65 -7.57 16.98
C ASN A 226 10.52 -6.30 17.83
N ASP A 227 10.83 -5.15 17.24
CA ASP A 227 10.64 -3.86 17.91
C ASP A 227 9.15 -3.55 18.11
N VAL A 228 8.28 -3.98 17.18
CA VAL A 228 6.82 -3.83 17.30
C VAL A 228 6.33 -4.54 18.55
N GLU A 229 6.63 -5.84 18.73
CA GLU A 229 6.18 -6.60 19.91
C GLU A 229 6.63 -5.96 21.23
N LYS A 230 7.85 -5.41 21.24
CA LYS A 230 8.44 -4.78 22.43
C LYS A 230 7.80 -3.43 22.79
N HIS A 231 7.44 -2.63 21.80
CA HIS A 231 7.02 -1.23 22.00
C HIS A 231 5.53 -0.99 21.78
N PHE A 232 4.86 -1.90 21.10
CA PHE A 232 3.46 -1.90 20.72
C PHE A 232 2.92 -3.33 20.86
N PRO A 233 2.56 -3.78 22.07
CA PRO A 233 1.98 -5.11 22.30
C PRO A 233 0.53 -5.16 21.78
N LEU A 234 0.38 -4.95 20.48
CA LEU A 234 -0.87 -4.85 19.72
C LEU A 234 -0.99 -5.98 18.70
N PHE A 235 0.05 -6.81 18.53
CA PHE A 235 0.12 -7.80 17.46
C PHE A 235 -1.05 -8.79 17.52
N ASP A 236 -1.36 -9.34 18.70
CA ASP A 236 -2.51 -10.22 18.90
C ASP A 236 -3.83 -9.52 18.54
N SER A 237 -3.98 -8.26 18.93
CA SER A 237 -5.19 -7.49 18.61
C SER A 237 -5.32 -7.20 17.11
N ILE A 238 -4.20 -6.97 16.41
CA ILE A 238 -4.17 -6.77 14.96
C ILE A 238 -4.63 -8.06 14.28
N VAL A 239 -4.04 -9.20 14.65
CA VAL A 239 -4.41 -10.51 14.09
C VAL A 239 -5.89 -10.81 14.35
N GLU A 240 -6.36 -10.69 15.59
CA GLU A 240 -7.78 -10.93 15.94
C GLU A 240 -8.74 -10.06 15.15
N ALA A 241 -8.39 -8.78 15.01
CA ALA A 241 -9.23 -7.86 14.30
C ALA A 241 -9.24 -8.14 12.81
N SER A 242 -8.08 -8.38 12.19
CA SER A 242 -7.95 -8.69 10.77
C SER A 242 -8.77 -9.92 10.35
N LEU A 243 -9.06 -10.86 11.26
CA LEU A 243 -9.99 -11.98 11.01
C LEU A 243 -11.46 -11.59 10.89
N SER A 244 -11.79 -10.35 11.23
CA SER A 244 -13.15 -9.79 11.20
C SER A 244 -13.38 -8.85 10.01
N PHE A 245 -12.35 -8.62 9.17
CA PHE A 245 -12.40 -7.71 8.02
C PHE A 245 -13.27 -8.23 6.88
#